data_AF-A0A7V3MLC8-F1
#
_entry.id   AF-A0A7V3MLC8-F1
#
_cell.length_a   1.000
_cell.length_b   1.000
_cell.length_c   1.000
_cell.angle_alpha   90.00
_cell.angle_beta   90.00
_cell.angle_gamma   90.00
#
_symmetry.space_group_name_H-M   'P 1'
#
loop_
_entity.id
_entity.type
_entity.pdbx_description
1 polymer ?
#
loop_
_entity_poly.entity_id
_entity_poly.type
_entity_poly.pdbx_seq_one_letter_code
_entity_poly.pdbx_strand_id
1 'polypeptide(L)'
;FRKDLSYFGEFGRPGVGYKIDDLHARIAHILKLEHTQPVLLVGAGNLGSALVGYPALRAENFQIVAAFDNNYNKIGKQLWDLTIRDVSKLVDDNRELGARLAIIAVPASAAQEVAEMLVEAGVRNILNFAPAVLRLPPGVVVRNVDFVQELAVLSFHLPED
;
A
#
# COMPACT_ATOMS: atom_id res chain seq x y z
N PHE A 1 12.57 -17.43 12.79
CA PHE A 1 11.18 -17.92 12.72
C PHE A 1 10.51 -18.12 14.09
N ARG A 2 10.92 -19.10 14.93
CA ARG A 2 10.28 -19.31 16.26
C ARG A 2 10.38 -18.08 17.18
N LYS A 3 11.54 -17.42 17.18
CA LYS A 3 11.78 -16.20 17.97
C LYS A 3 10.88 -15.05 17.48
N ASP A 4 10.73 -14.88 16.17
CA ASP A 4 9.88 -13.84 15.57
C ASP A 4 8.40 -14.05 15.92
N LEU A 5 7.92 -15.29 15.86
CA LEU A 5 6.55 -15.63 16.28
C LEU A 5 6.36 -15.42 17.78
N SER A 6 7.32 -15.80 18.63
CA SER A 6 7.19 -15.65 20.09
C SER A 6 6.95 -14.21 20.57
N TYR A 7 7.31 -13.19 19.78
CA TYR A 7 6.99 -11.78 20.08
C TYR A 7 5.49 -11.46 20.03
N PHE A 8 4.68 -12.29 19.38
CA PHE A 8 3.23 -12.10 19.26
C PHE A 8 2.43 -13.03 20.20
N GLY A 9 3.11 -13.73 21.14
CA GLY A 9 2.57 -14.61 22.17
C GLY A 9 3.11 -16.04 22.09
N GLU A 10 2.53 -17.01 22.82
CA GLU A 10 2.97 -18.41 22.69
C GLU A 10 2.52 -18.99 21.35
N PHE A 11 3.48 -19.43 20.53
CA PHE A 11 3.23 -20.17 19.30
C PHE A 11 3.70 -21.61 19.48
N GLY A 12 2.77 -22.55 19.29
CA GLY A 12 3.06 -23.98 19.31
C GLY A 12 3.46 -24.53 20.68
N ARG A 13 3.81 -25.82 20.71
CA ARG A 13 4.37 -26.48 21.90
C ARG A 13 5.81 -26.91 21.60
N PRO A 14 6.76 -26.76 22.55
CA PRO A 14 8.12 -27.25 22.38
C PRO A 14 8.12 -28.73 21.97
N GLY A 15 8.79 -29.07 20.87
CA GLY A 15 8.89 -30.45 20.36
C GLY A 15 7.71 -30.95 19.52
N VAL A 16 6.60 -30.20 19.39
CA VAL A 16 5.41 -30.60 18.62
C VAL A 16 5.22 -29.76 17.35
N GLY A 17 5.68 -28.51 17.35
CA GLY A 17 5.50 -27.58 16.22
C GLY A 17 4.20 -26.77 16.34
N TYR A 18 3.65 -26.35 15.20
CA TYR A 18 2.48 -25.47 15.12
C TYR A 18 1.33 -26.16 14.40
N LYS A 19 0.11 -25.91 14.87
CA LYS A 19 -1.09 -26.23 14.08
C LYS A 19 -1.20 -25.19 12.96
N ILE A 20 -1.18 -25.66 11.71
CA ILE A 20 -1.07 -24.82 10.52
C ILE A 20 -2.24 -23.82 10.45
N ASP A 21 -3.47 -24.30 10.65
CA ASP A 21 -4.67 -23.46 10.57
C ASP A 21 -4.65 -22.34 11.62
N ASP A 22 -4.25 -22.67 12.85
CA ASP A 22 -4.18 -21.71 13.96
C ASP A 22 -3.08 -20.68 13.73
N LEU A 23 -1.93 -21.10 13.19
CA LEU A 23 -0.83 -20.22 12.83
C LEU A 23 -1.25 -19.27 11.69
N HIS A 24 -1.89 -19.81 10.66
CA HIS A 24 -2.37 -19.04 9.51
C HIS A 24 -3.38 -17.97 9.94
N ALA A 25 -4.42 -18.35 10.69
CA ALA A 25 -5.42 -17.42 11.21
C ALA A 25 -4.76 -16.31 12.05
N ARG A 26 -3.79 -16.67 12.91
CA ARG A 26 -3.11 -15.69 13.76
C ARG A 26 -2.20 -14.75 12.98
N ILE A 27 -1.50 -15.22 11.94
CA ILE A 27 -0.72 -14.36 11.05
C ILE A 27 -1.66 -13.39 10.32
N ALA A 28 -2.78 -13.88 9.79
CA ALA A 28 -3.79 -13.04 9.15
C ALA A 28 -4.32 -11.96 10.12
N HIS A 29 -4.59 -12.32 11.38
CA HIS A 29 -5.00 -11.38 12.42
C HIS A 29 -3.95 -10.29 12.69
N ILE A 30 -2.69 -10.69 12.88
CA ILE A 30 -1.59 -9.74 13.14
C ILE A 30 -1.42 -8.77 11.97
N LEU A 31 -1.53 -9.27 10.74
CA LEU A 31 -1.41 -8.48 9.51
C LEU A 31 -2.71 -7.76 9.13
N LYS A 32 -3.80 -7.95 9.88
CA LYS A 32 -5.15 -7.39 9.62
C LYS A 32 -5.73 -7.80 8.27
N LEU A 33 -5.42 -9.01 7.81
CA LEU A 33 -5.90 -9.59 6.55
C LEU A 33 -7.24 -10.32 6.70
N GLU A 34 -7.85 -10.32 7.88
CA GLU A 34 -9.16 -10.94 8.13
C GLU A 34 -10.34 -10.11 7.59
N HIS A 35 -10.09 -8.82 7.32
CA HIS A 35 -11.09 -7.88 6.84
C HIS A 35 -10.53 -7.10 5.65
N THR A 36 -11.42 -6.76 4.72
CA THR A 36 -11.07 -5.89 3.60
C THR A 36 -10.58 -4.54 4.11
N GLN A 37 -9.39 -4.17 3.66
CA GLN A 37 -8.74 -2.91 3.97
C GLN A 37 -8.96 -1.92 2.81
N PRO A 38 -9.66 -0.80 3.03
CA PRO A 38 -9.79 0.25 2.03
C PRO A 38 -8.45 0.97 1.83
N VAL A 39 -8.08 1.12 0.56
CA VAL A 39 -6.83 1.74 0.10
C VAL A 39 -7.16 2.90 -0.84
N LEU A 40 -6.55 4.06 -0.61
CA LEU A 40 -6.57 5.15 -1.58
C LEU A 40 -5.41 5.02 -2.57
N LEU A 41 -5.63 5.33 -3.83
CA LEU A 41 -4.56 5.46 -4.83
C LEU A 41 -4.45 6.92 -5.26
N VAL A 42 -3.24 7.49 -5.22
CA VAL A 42 -2.98 8.81 -5.79
C VAL A 42 -1.96 8.68 -6.92
N GLY A 43 -2.35 9.15 -8.11
CA GLY A 43 -1.63 9.01 -9.36
C GLY A 43 -2.24 7.93 -10.26
N ALA A 44 -3.18 8.32 -11.13
CA ALA A 44 -3.78 7.44 -12.14
C ALA A 44 -2.94 7.41 -13.43
N GLY A 45 -1.61 7.31 -13.29
CA GLY A 45 -0.68 7.07 -14.40
C GLY A 45 -0.65 5.60 -14.83
N ASN A 46 0.35 5.20 -15.61
CA ASN A 46 0.49 3.80 -16.05
C ASN A 46 0.57 2.83 -14.86
N LEU A 47 1.44 3.12 -13.90
CA LEU A 47 1.64 2.28 -12.72
C LEU A 47 0.38 2.23 -11.84
N GLY A 48 -0.18 3.38 -11.48
CA GLY A 48 -1.39 3.42 -10.67
C GLY A 48 -2.57 2.70 -11.33
N SER A 49 -2.74 2.88 -12.65
CA SER A 49 -3.81 2.21 -13.40
C SER A 49 -3.65 0.68 -13.41
N ALA A 50 -2.41 0.19 -13.51
CA ALA A 50 -2.12 -1.23 -13.41
C ALA A 50 -2.42 -1.79 -12.01
N LEU A 51 -2.12 -1.02 -10.95
CA LEU A 51 -2.39 -1.44 -9.56
C LEU A 51 -3.89 -1.56 -9.28
N VAL A 52 -4.75 -0.68 -9.81
CA VAL A 52 -6.22 -0.83 -9.69
C VAL A 52 -6.72 -2.15 -10.24
N GLY A 53 -6.15 -2.59 -11.36
CA GLY A 53 -6.49 -3.83 -12.02
C GLY A 53 -5.86 -5.08 -11.43
N TYR A 54 -4.98 -4.97 -10.43
CA TYR A 54 -4.16 -6.09 -9.99
C TYR A 54 -4.96 -7.04 -9.06
N PRO A 55 -5.31 -8.27 -9.51
CA PRO A 55 -6.24 -9.13 -8.76
C PRO A 55 -5.71 -9.58 -7.41
N ALA A 56 -4.39 -9.67 -7.25
CA ALA A 56 -3.79 -10.13 -6.01
C ALA A 56 -4.04 -9.17 -4.83
N LEU A 57 -4.25 -7.87 -5.07
CA LEU A 57 -4.64 -6.96 -3.98
C LEU A 57 -5.98 -7.38 -3.39
N ARG A 58 -6.98 -7.63 -4.23
CA ARG A 58 -8.30 -8.07 -3.78
C ARG A 58 -8.25 -9.45 -3.13
N ALA A 59 -7.43 -10.36 -3.67
CA ALA A 59 -7.23 -11.70 -3.10
C ALA A 59 -6.65 -11.63 -1.67
N GLU A 60 -5.81 -10.64 -1.39
CA GLU A 60 -5.19 -10.39 -0.09
C GLU A 60 -5.99 -9.36 0.77
N ASN A 61 -7.28 -9.17 0.49
CA ASN A 61 -8.16 -8.25 1.22
C ASN A 61 -7.75 -6.76 1.18
N PHE A 62 -7.02 -6.33 0.17
CA PHE A 62 -6.78 -4.90 -0.11
C PHE A 62 -7.69 -4.42 -1.24
N GLN A 63 -8.58 -3.48 -0.95
CA GLN A 63 -9.49 -2.92 -1.94
C GLN A 63 -9.12 -1.46 -2.21
N ILE A 64 -8.77 -1.13 -3.45
CA ILE A 64 -8.64 0.26 -3.87
C ILE A 64 -10.05 0.84 -4.01
N VAL A 65 -10.43 1.75 -3.11
CA VAL A 65 -11.79 2.30 -3.01
C VAL A 65 -11.94 3.65 -3.73
N ALA A 66 -10.83 4.34 -3.97
CA ALA A 66 -10.80 5.57 -4.75
C ALA A 66 -9.42 5.77 -5.40
N ALA A 67 -9.43 6.38 -6.58
CA ALA A 67 -8.25 6.79 -7.31
C ALA A 67 -8.29 8.30 -7.59
N PHE A 68 -7.21 9.00 -7.29
CA PHE A 68 -7.09 10.45 -7.41
C PHE A 68 -5.99 10.83 -8.41
N ASP A 69 -6.20 11.92 -9.16
CA ASP A 69 -5.21 12.51 -10.05
C ASP A 69 -5.46 14.04 -10.13
N ASN A 70 -4.48 14.81 -10.58
CA ASN A 70 -4.62 16.26 -10.79
C ASN A 70 -4.78 16.63 -12.27
N ASN A 71 -4.66 15.66 -13.18
CA ASN A 71 -4.83 15.88 -14.59
C ASN A 71 -6.32 15.98 -14.95
N TYR A 72 -6.77 17.18 -15.31
CA TYR A 72 -8.15 17.47 -15.75
C TYR A 72 -8.62 16.58 -16.91
N ASN A 73 -7.71 16.08 -17.75
CA ASN A 73 -8.08 15.16 -18.83
C ASN A 73 -8.40 13.75 -18.35
N LYS A 74 -8.06 13.40 -17.10
CA LYS A 74 -8.33 12.08 -16.51
C LYS A 74 -9.48 12.12 -15.51
N ILE A 75 -9.61 13.21 -14.77
CA ILE A 75 -10.67 13.38 -13.77
C ILE A 75 -12.04 13.16 -14.43
N GLY A 76 -12.90 12.37 -13.76
CA GLY A 76 -14.22 11.96 -14.24
C GLY A 76 -14.21 10.77 -15.20
N LYS A 77 -13.05 10.33 -15.71
CA LYS A 77 -12.95 9.11 -16.53
C LYS A 77 -12.96 7.86 -15.68
N GLN A 78 -13.41 6.77 -16.29
CA GLN A 78 -13.43 5.45 -15.68
C GLN A 78 -12.02 4.83 -15.67
N LEU A 79 -11.65 4.24 -14.54
CA LEU A 79 -10.47 3.44 -14.32
C LEU A 79 -10.92 2.13 -13.68
N TRP A 80 -11.08 1.09 -14.50
CA TRP A 80 -11.71 -0.16 -14.09
C TRP A 80 -13.14 0.07 -13.54
N ASP A 81 -13.40 -0.34 -12.31
CA ASP A 81 -14.65 -0.14 -11.59
C ASP A 81 -14.67 1.19 -10.80
N LEU A 82 -13.63 2.01 -10.89
CA LEU A 82 -13.52 3.30 -10.23
C LEU A 82 -13.69 4.47 -11.21
N THR A 83 -14.05 5.63 -10.69
CA THR A 83 -13.94 6.91 -11.40
C THR A 83 -12.78 7.69 -10.82
N ILE A 84 -11.91 8.24 -11.70
CA ILE A 84 -10.79 9.07 -11.28
C ILE A 84 -11.34 10.38 -10.71
N ARG A 85 -10.96 10.69 -9.47
CA ARG A 85 -11.39 11.89 -8.74
C ARG A 85 -10.29 12.94 -8.74
N ASP A 86 -10.69 14.18 -8.56
CA ASP A 86 -9.74 15.27 -8.36
C ASP A 86 -9.05 15.10 -7.00
N VAL A 87 -7.72 15.18 -6.96
CA VAL A 87 -6.95 15.04 -5.72
C VAL A 87 -7.32 16.09 -4.66
N SER A 88 -7.83 17.26 -5.05
CA SER A 88 -8.35 18.26 -4.10
C SER A 88 -9.54 17.78 -3.27
N LYS A 89 -10.25 16.73 -3.73
CA LYS A 89 -11.37 16.11 -2.99
C LYS A 89 -10.93 15.02 -2.03
N LEU A 90 -9.65 14.66 -2.01
CA LEU A 90 -9.11 13.52 -1.25
C LEU A 90 -9.48 13.58 0.24
N VAL A 91 -9.30 14.73 0.88
CA VAL A 91 -9.58 14.89 2.32
C VAL A 91 -11.06 14.68 2.63
N ASP A 92 -11.94 15.29 1.84
CA ASP A 92 -13.39 15.17 2.04
C ASP A 92 -13.87 13.75 1.74
N ASP A 93 -13.44 13.17 0.61
CA ASP A 93 -13.81 11.82 0.20
C ASP A 93 -13.38 10.78 1.22
N ASN A 94 -12.20 10.92 1.84
CA ASN A 94 -11.72 9.93 2.81
C ASN A 94 -12.49 9.97 4.14
N ARG A 95 -13.23 11.04 4.44
CA ARG A 95 -14.13 11.06 5.62
C ARG A 95 -15.21 9.98 5.52
N GLU A 96 -15.68 9.71 4.31
CA GLU A 96 -16.68 8.68 4.03
C GLU A 96 -16.03 7.31 3.79
N LEU A 97 -14.91 7.28 3.08
CA LEU A 97 -14.24 6.02 2.71
C LEU A 97 -13.47 5.37 3.87
N GLY A 98 -13.02 6.16 4.85
CA GLY A 98 -12.36 5.66 6.06
C GLY A 98 -11.04 4.92 5.80
N ALA A 99 -10.36 5.20 4.69
CA ALA A 99 -9.11 4.52 4.35
C ALA A 99 -7.97 4.97 5.26
N ARG A 100 -7.19 3.99 5.74
CA ARG A 100 -5.98 4.22 6.57
C ARG A 100 -4.69 3.81 5.86
N LEU A 101 -4.84 3.26 4.65
CA LEU A 101 -3.78 2.84 3.74
C LEU A 101 -3.87 3.64 2.45
N ALA A 102 -2.73 3.99 1.88
CA ALA A 102 -2.67 4.60 0.56
C ALA A 102 -1.47 4.15 -0.25
N ILE A 103 -1.60 4.26 -1.57
CA ILE A 103 -0.55 4.08 -2.55
C ILE A 103 -0.28 5.42 -3.22
N ILE A 104 1.00 5.81 -3.26
CA ILE A 104 1.47 6.98 -4.01
C ILE A 104 2.18 6.48 -5.26
N ALA A 105 1.64 6.82 -6.43
CA ALA A 105 2.16 6.47 -7.75
C ALA A 105 2.29 7.73 -8.65
N VAL A 106 2.71 8.85 -8.05
CA VAL A 106 2.94 10.13 -8.73
C VAL A 106 4.43 10.36 -8.99
N PRO A 107 4.81 11.34 -9.85
CA PRO A 107 6.20 11.76 -9.99
C PRO A 107 6.80 12.26 -8.67
N ALA A 108 8.12 12.15 -8.52
CA ALA A 108 8.83 12.55 -7.29
C ALA A 108 8.53 13.98 -6.84
N SER A 109 8.36 14.91 -7.77
CA SER A 109 8.06 16.33 -7.48
C SER A 109 6.73 16.55 -6.76
N ALA A 110 5.76 15.66 -6.92
CA ALA A 110 4.43 15.76 -6.32
C ALA A 110 4.27 14.86 -5.07
N ALA A 111 5.22 13.96 -4.81
CA ALA A 111 5.07 12.90 -3.82
C ALA A 111 4.91 13.43 -2.38
N GLN A 112 5.67 14.47 -2.01
CA GLN A 112 5.62 15.08 -0.68
C GLN A 112 4.26 15.73 -0.41
N GLU A 113 3.79 16.58 -1.33
CA GLU A 113 2.49 17.26 -1.22
C GLU A 113 1.33 16.25 -1.12
N VAL A 114 1.36 15.21 -1.96
CA VAL A 114 0.38 14.12 -1.91
C VAL A 114 0.41 13.38 -0.58
N ALA A 115 1.61 13.10 -0.05
CA ALA A 115 1.74 12.42 1.23
C ALA A 115 1.20 13.28 2.39
N GLU A 116 1.39 14.59 2.35
CA GLU A 116 0.83 15.53 3.32
C GLU A 116 -0.71 15.57 3.26
N MET A 117 -1.29 15.64 2.06
CA MET A 117 -2.75 15.56 1.87
C MET A 117 -3.34 14.24 2.39
N LEU A 118 -2.65 13.12 2.15
CA LEU A 118 -3.05 11.81 2.69
C LEU A 118 -3.03 11.82 4.22
N VAL A 119 -2.00 12.41 4.83
CA VAL A 119 -1.88 12.54 6.27
C VAL A 119 -2.98 13.44 6.84
N GLU A 120 -3.31 14.54 6.18
CA GLU A 120 -4.44 15.40 6.55
C GLU A 120 -5.78 14.65 6.49
N ALA A 121 -5.96 13.81 5.46
CA ALA A 121 -7.12 12.95 5.29
C ALA A 121 -7.21 11.79 6.31
N GLY A 122 -6.25 11.66 7.23
CA GLY A 122 -6.23 10.63 8.26
C GLY A 122 -5.53 9.32 7.88
N VAL A 123 -4.92 9.25 6.70
CA VAL A 123 -4.07 8.10 6.31
C VAL A 123 -2.80 8.12 7.15
N ARG A 124 -2.37 6.94 7.60
CA ARG A 124 -1.16 6.76 8.42
C ARG A 124 -0.21 5.70 7.88
N ASN A 125 -0.58 4.98 6.83
CA ASN A 125 0.22 3.90 6.25
C ASN A 125 0.28 4.12 4.73
N ILE A 126 1.47 4.35 4.20
CA ILE A 126 1.67 4.74 2.81
C ILE A 126 2.65 3.77 2.14
N LEU A 127 2.24 3.20 1.01
CA LEU A 127 3.11 2.53 0.06
C LEU A 127 3.52 3.52 -1.02
N ASN A 128 4.80 3.89 -1.04
CA ASN A 128 5.33 4.93 -1.90
C ASN A 128 6.13 4.32 -3.06
N PHE A 129 5.62 4.48 -4.28
CA PHE A 129 6.35 4.14 -5.52
C PHE A 129 7.07 5.35 -6.12
N ALA A 130 6.87 6.55 -5.59
CA ALA A 130 7.61 7.71 -6.08
C ALA A 130 9.08 7.59 -5.60
N PRO A 131 10.07 7.90 -6.47
CA PRO A 131 11.48 7.89 -6.11
C PRO A 131 11.82 9.15 -5.30
N ALA A 132 11.20 9.29 -4.13
CA ALA A 132 11.29 10.44 -3.25
C ALA A 132 11.27 9.97 -1.79
N VAL A 133 12.11 10.59 -0.96
CA VAL A 133 12.08 10.40 0.49
C VAL A 133 11.07 11.35 1.10
N LEU A 134 9.99 10.80 1.64
CA LEU A 134 8.91 11.57 2.26
C LEU A 134 9.27 12.00 3.69
N ARG A 135 8.99 13.25 4.03
CA ARG A 135 9.18 13.82 5.37
C ARG A 135 7.82 14.02 6.01
N LEU A 136 7.41 13.10 6.88
CA LEU A 136 6.08 13.09 7.47
C LEU A 136 6.14 13.10 9.00
N PRO A 137 5.07 13.54 9.68
CA PRO A 137 5.02 13.53 11.14
C PRO A 137 5.22 12.13 11.76
N PRO A 138 5.62 12.06 13.05
CA PRO A 138 5.69 10.80 13.76
C PRO A 138 4.37 10.02 13.71
N GLY A 139 4.45 8.69 13.65
CA GLY A 139 3.27 7.81 13.59
C GLY A 139 2.73 7.57 12.18
N VAL A 140 3.32 8.20 11.15
CA VAL A 140 3.09 7.83 9.75
C VAL A 140 4.12 6.79 9.33
N VAL A 141 3.64 5.64 8.85
CA VAL A 141 4.48 4.56 8.35
C VAL A 141 4.54 4.67 6.83
N VAL A 142 5.76 4.71 6.29
CA VAL A 142 6.01 4.72 4.84
C VAL A 142 6.84 3.51 4.46
N ARG A 143 6.40 2.79 3.42
CA ARG A 143 7.16 1.74 2.75
C ARG A 143 7.45 2.19 1.32
N ASN A 144 8.73 2.32 0.98
CA ASN A 144 9.15 2.65 -0.38
C ASN A 144 9.26 1.37 -1.21
N VAL A 145 8.82 1.42 -2.46
CA VAL A 145 8.99 0.35 -3.45
C VAL A 145 9.77 0.91 -4.63
N ASP A 146 10.92 0.31 -4.92
CA ASP A 146 11.77 0.70 -6.04
C ASP A 146 12.23 -0.55 -6.81
N PHE A 147 11.64 -0.78 -7.98
CA PHE A 147 12.00 -1.91 -8.82
C PHE A 147 13.42 -1.81 -9.39
N VAL A 148 13.98 -0.60 -9.51
CA VAL A 148 15.36 -0.44 -9.97
C VAL A 148 16.32 -0.97 -8.93
N GLN A 149 16.05 -0.72 -7.65
CA GLN A 149 16.86 -1.26 -6.55
C GLN A 149 16.77 -2.79 -6.51
N GLU A 150 15.58 -3.37 -6.66
CA GLU A 150 15.40 -4.82 -6.71
C GLU A 150 16.13 -5.46 -7.90
N LEU A 151 16.05 -4.84 -9.08
CA LEU A 151 16.79 -5.30 -10.26
C LEU A 151 18.31 -5.18 -10.07
N ALA A 152 18.80 -4.13 -9.42
CA ALA A 152 20.21 -3.98 -9.11
C ALA A 152 20.70 -5.10 -8.19
N VAL A 153 19.91 -5.49 -7.19
CA VAL A 153 20.20 -6.65 -6.34
C VAL A 153 20.26 -7.93 -7.17
N LEU A 154 19.32 -8.14 -8.11
CA LEU A 154 19.38 -9.30 -9.00
C LEU A 154 20.59 -9.27 -9.92
N SER A 155 21.03 -8.09 -10.37
CA SER A 155 22.17 -7.95 -11.27
C SER A 155 23.49 -8.41 -10.64
N PHE A 156 23.61 -8.33 -9.31
CA PHE A 156 24.75 -8.89 -8.58
C PHE A 156 24.93 -10.41 -8.78
N HIS A 157 23.85 -11.14 -9.10
CA HIS A 157 23.90 -12.58 -9.33
C HIS A 157 24.20 -12.96 -10.78
N LEU A 158 24.40 -11.99 -11.68
CA LEU A 158 24.87 -12.28 -13.03
C LEU A 158 26.29 -12.85 -12.95
N PRO A 159 26.62 -13.85 -13.78
CA PRO A 159 27.99 -14.37 -13.86
C PRO A 159 28.95 -13.24 -14.28
N GLU A 160 30.18 -13.27 -13.76
CA GLU A 160 31.27 -12.49 -14.32
C GLU A 160 31.60 -13.03 -15.72
N ASP A 161 31.80 -12.14 -16.70
CA ASP A 161 32.21 -12.50 -18.06
C ASP A 161 33.59 -13.19 -18.09
#